data_AF-A0A8J2L2V5-F1
#
_entry.id   AF-A0A8J2L2V5-F1
#
_cell.length_a   1.000
_cell.length_b   1.000
_cell.length_c   1.000
_cell.angle_alpha   90.00
_cell.angle_beta   90.00
_cell.angle_gamma   90.00
#
_symmetry.space_group_name_H-M   'P 1'
#
loop_
_entity.id
_entity.type
_entity.pdbx_description
1 polymer ?
#
loop_
_entity_poly.entity_id
_entity_poly.type
_entity_poly.pdbx_seq_one_letter_code
_entity_poly.pdbx_strand_id
1 'polypeptide(L)'
;MRHLIQGLKINPFFTTDRNLERMLVESGYRVHLAAKRLRKTALFRQRVKADHLLDWTPSEHFTSNLPYECSGYAKDGSPVFLFPFGQWNT
;
A
#
# COMPACT_ATOMS: atom_id res chain seq x y z
N MET A 1 13.92 11.61 -10.01
CA MET A 1 12.57 11.03 -9.86
C MET A 1 11.53 12.02 -9.35
N ARG A 2 11.79 12.86 -8.35
CA ARG A 2 10.76 13.80 -7.82
C ARG A 2 10.21 14.77 -8.89
N HIS A 3 11.01 15.19 -9.86
CA HIS A 3 10.54 15.99 -11.01
C HIS A 3 9.60 15.21 -11.96
N LEU A 4 9.66 13.87 -12.00
CA LEU A 4 8.85 13.03 -12.91
C LEU A 4 7.40 12.85 -12.43
N ILE A 5 7.09 13.34 -11.24
CA ILE A 5 5.76 13.32 -10.62
C ILE A 5 5.25 14.73 -10.30
N GLN A 6 5.89 15.77 -10.83
CA GLN A 6 5.38 17.14 -10.77
C GLN A 6 3.96 17.21 -11.36
N GLY A 7 3.05 17.87 -10.65
CA GLY A 7 1.65 18.03 -11.03
C GLY A 7 0.68 16.96 -10.51
N LEU A 8 1.17 15.85 -9.95
CA LEU A 8 0.31 14.89 -9.24
C LEU A 8 0.15 15.34 -7.79
N LYS A 9 -1.09 15.48 -7.31
CA LYS A 9 -1.38 15.61 -5.86
C LYS A 9 -1.06 14.28 -5.18
N ILE A 10 0.18 14.12 -4.74
CA ILE A 10 0.68 12.93 -4.05
C ILE A 10 0.94 13.33 -2.60
N ASN A 11 0.44 12.52 -1.67
CA ASN A 11 0.74 12.65 -0.26
C ASN A 11 2.27 12.67 -0.04
N PRO A 12 2.85 13.68 0.64
CA PRO A 12 4.29 13.80 0.86
C PRO A 12 4.92 12.58 1.52
N PHE A 13 4.15 11.82 2.31
CA PHE A 13 4.61 10.57 2.91
C PHE A 13 5.05 9.54 1.86
N PHE A 14 4.43 9.56 0.67
CA PHE A 14 4.71 8.64 -0.42
C PHE A 14 5.94 9.02 -1.26
N THR A 15 6.49 10.22 -1.05
CA THR A 15 7.70 10.71 -1.72
C THR A 15 8.91 10.77 -0.78
N THR A 16 8.81 10.15 0.41
CA THR A 16 9.93 9.90 1.32
C THR A 16 10.98 9.01 0.67
N ASP A 17 12.24 9.15 1.11
CA ASP A 17 13.36 8.43 0.50
C ASP A 17 13.18 6.91 0.59
N ARG A 18 12.69 6.39 1.72
CA ARG A 18 12.37 4.96 1.89
C ARG A 18 11.36 4.45 0.84
N ASN A 19 10.33 5.23 0.54
CA ASN A 19 9.32 4.84 -0.44
C ASN A 19 9.86 4.95 -1.89
N LEU A 20 10.69 5.95 -2.17
CA LEU A 20 11.35 6.10 -3.48
C LEU A 20 12.37 4.98 -3.72
N GLU A 21 13.13 4.61 -2.70
CA GLU A 21 14.07 3.49 -2.71
C GLU A 21 13.34 2.18 -2.99
N ARG A 22 12.23 1.90 -2.28
CA ARG A 22 11.40 0.72 -2.56
C ARG A 22 10.98 0.65 -4.03
N MET A 23 10.54 1.75 -4.61
CA MET A 23 10.14 1.80 -6.03
C MET A 23 11.31 1.51 -6.98
N LEU A 24 12.54 1.93 -6.63
CA LEU A 24 13.75 1.60 -7.37
C LEU A 24 14.07 0.11 -7.28
N VAL A 25 14.09 -0.44 -6.06
CA VAL A 25 14.38 -1.86 -5.81
C VAL A 25 13.41 -2.75 -6.61
N GLU A 26 12.10 -2.51 -6.49
CA GLU A 26 11.07 -3.28 -7.21
C GLU A 26 11.15 -3.14 -8.75
N SER A 27 11.85 -2.12 -9.24
CA SER A 27 12.04 -1.86 -10.67
C SER A 27 13.38 -2.39 -11.20
N GLY A 28 14.19 -3.01 -10.33
CA GLY A 28 15.56 -3.41 -10.64
C GLY A 28 16.44 -2.19 -10.94
N TYR A 29 16.29 -1.11 -10.16
CA TYR A 29 17.01 0.16 -10.27
C TYR A 29 16.85 0.91 -11.61
N ARG A 30 15.89 0.49 -12.44
CA ARG A 30 15.55 1.18 -13.70
C ARG A 30 14.65 2.38 -13.41
N VAL A 31 15.25 3.58 -13.42
CA VAL A 31 14.60 4.85 -13.05
C VAL A 31 13.29 5.11 -13.81
N HIS A 32 13.25 4.84 -15.11
CA HIS A 32 12.05 5.06 -15.93
C HIS A 32 10.89 4.14 -15.53
N LEU A 33 11.17 2.88 -15.14
CA LEU A 33 10.16 1.95 -14.65
C LEU A 33 9.69 2.33 -13.24
N ALA A 34 10.61 2.74 -12.37
CA ALA A 34 10.29 3.22 -11.03
C ALA A 34 9.36 4.45 -11.09
N ALA A 35 9.65 5.41 -11.99
CA ALA A 35 8.80 6.56 -12.22
C ALA A 35 7.41 6.17 -12.77
N LYS A 36 7.36 5.25 -13.74
CA LYS A 36 6.09 4.72 -14.27
C LYS A 36 5.25 4.05 -13.18
N ARG A 37 5.87 3.25 -12.31
CA ARG A 37 5.20 2.58 -11.18
C ARG A 37 4.71 3.60 -10.15
N LEU A 38 5.57 4.55 -9.76
CA LEU A 38 5.20 5.62 -8.82
C LEU A 38 3.99 6.42 -9.32
N ARG A 39 3.98 6.80 -10.62
CA ARG A 39 2.84 7.47 -11.25
C ARG A 39 1.57 6.61 -11.23
N LYS A 40 1.66 5.33 -11.57
CA LYS A 40 0.52 4.40 -11.53
C LYS A 40 -0.05 4.27 -10.11
N THR A 41 0.81 4.14 -9.11
CA THR A 41 0.40 4.09 -7.70
C THR A 41 -0.27 5.38 -7.24
N ALA A 42 0.28 6.54 -7.61
CA ALA A 42 -0.34 7.84 -7.31
C ALA A 42 -1.76 7.96 -7.88
N LEU A 43 -1.94 7.60 -9.16
CA LEU A 43 -3.25 7.61 -9.81
C LEU A 43 -4.22 6.62 -9.17
N PHE A 44 -3.75 5.42 -8.81
CA PHE A 44 -4.56 4.43 -8.11
C PHE A 44 -5.07 4.98 -6.77
N ARG A 45 -4.18 5.57 -5.96
CA ARG A 45 -4.54 6.14 -4.65
C ARG A 45 -5.60 7.23 -4.77
N GLN A 46 -5.47 8.11 -5.76
CA GLN A 46 -6.48 9.14 -6.03
C GLN A 46 -7.83 8.52 -6.41
N ARG A 47 -7.82 7.53 -7.33
CA ARG A 47 -9.03 6.86 -7.80
C ARG A 47 -9.81 6.18 -6.67
N VAL A 48 -9.11 5.53 -5.75
CA VAL A 48 -9.74 4.77 -4.65
C VAL A 48 -9.83 5.58 -3.35
N LYS A 49 -9.46 6.87 -3.37
CA LYS A 49 -9.37 7.73 -2.17
C LYS A 49 -8.57 7.08 -1.03
N ALA A 50 -7.45 6.45 -1.37
CA ALA A 50 -6.64 5.67 -0.42
C ALA A 50 -6.09 6.50 0.75
N ASP A 51 -5.99 7.83 0.59
CA ASP A 51 -5.59 8.74 1.68
C ASP A 51 -6.68 8.85 2.78
N HIS A 52 -7.92 8.47 2.49
CA HIS A 52 -9.07 8.47 3.40
C HIS A 52 -9.54 7.05 3.77
N LEU A 53 -8.71 6.03 3.51
CA LEU A 53 -9.10 4.64 3.72
C LEU A 53 -9.40 4.32 5.19
N LEU A 54 -8.76 5.03 6.12
CA LEU A 54 -9.02 4.86 7.56
C LEU A 54 -10.41 5.37 7.98
N ASP A 55 -11.02 6.24 7.18
CA ASP A 55 -12.37 6.76 7.41
C ASP A 55 -13.43 5.82 6.81
N TRP A 56 -13.01 4.86 5.98
CA TRP A 56 -13.91 3.92 5.33
C TRP A 56 -14.30 2.79 6.27
N THR A 57 -15.61 2.57 6.42
CA THR A 57 -16.14 1.42 7.17
C THR A 57 -16.45 0.28 6.20
N PRO A 58 -15.82 -0.91 6.37
CA PRO A 58 -16.16 -2.09 5.59
C PRO A 58 -17.61 -2.53 5.82
N SER A 59 -18.19 -3.25 4.86
CA SER A 59 -19.52 -3.83 5.03
C SER A 59 -19.54 -4.91 6.11
N GLU A 60 -20.68 -5.10 6.76
CA GLU A 60 -20.85 -6.13 7.80
C GLU A 60 -20.50 -7.53 7.30
N HIS A 61 -20.81 -7.83 6.04
CA HIS A 61 -20.45 -9.10 5.42
C HIS A 61 -18.92 -9.27 5.36
N PHE A 62 -18.17 -8.22 5.04
CA PHE A 62 -16.72 -8.27 4.97
C PHE A 62 -16.11 -8.43 6.36
N THR A 63 -16.59 -7.68 7.36
CA THR A 63 -16.07 -7.78 8.74
C THR A 63 -16.38 -9.12 9.39
N SER A 64 -17.52 -9.74 9.06
CA SER A 64 -17.95 -10.99 9.68
C SER A 64 -17.37 -12.24 9.01
N ASN A 65 -17.04 -12.16 7.71
CA ASN A 65 -16.63 -13.34 6.92
C ASN A 65 -15.19 -13.31 6.43
N LEU A 66 -14.46 -12.20 6.58
CA LEU A 66 -13.03 -12.16 6.29
C LEU A 66 -12.24 -12.34 7.59
N PRO A 67 -11.89 -13.59 7.97
CA PRO A 67 -11.07 -13.78 9.14
C PRO A 67 -9.66 -13.30 8.79
N TYR A 68 -9.28 -12.16 9.37
CA TYR A 68 -7.90 -11.69 9.41
C TYR A 68 -7.65 -10.99 10.75
N GLU A 69 -6.44 -11.10 11.28
CA GLU A 69 -6.08 -10.44 12.53
C GLU A 69 -4.62 -9.96 12.49
N CYS A 70 -4.34 -8.82 13.13
CA CYS A 70 -2.98 -8.39 13.45
C CYS A 70 -2.62 -8.90 14.86
N SER A 71 -1.81 -9.95 14.95
CA SER A 71 -1.57 -10.71 16.19
C SER A 71 -0.21 -10.39 16.84
N GLY A 72 0.16 -9.10 16.85
CA GLY A 72 1.40 -8.62 17.47
C GLY A 72 2.58 -8.49 16.51
N TYR A 73 3.79 -8.71 17.03
CA TYR A 73 5.06 -8.42 16.33
C TYR A 73 6.02 -9.61 16.38
N ALA A 74 6.74 -9.83 15.28
CA ALA A 74 7.83 -10.78 15.20
C ALA A 74 9.07 -10.27 15.98
N LYS A 75 10.09 -11.12 16.13
CA LYS A 75 11.31 -10.81 16.90
C LYS A 75 12.09 -9.60 16.36
N ASP A 76 11.91 -9.28 15.09
CA ASP A 76 12.52 -8.13 14.39
C ASP A 76 11.68 -6.85 14.51
N GLY A 77 10.53 -6.90 15.19
CA GLY A 77 9.58 -5.79 15.30
C GLY A 77 8.63 -5.64 14.11
N SER A 78 8.65 -6.56 13.13
CA SER A 78 7.70 -6.53 12.03
C SER A 78 6.30 -6.97 12.50
N PRO A 79 5.20 -6.31 12.06
CA PRO A 79 3.85 -6.73 12.44
C PRO A 79 3.50 -8.10 11.84
N VAL A 80 2.76 -8.91 12.60
CA VAL A 80 2.30 -10.24 12.20
C VAL A 80 0.81 -10.20 11.86
N PHE A 81 0.47 -10.61 10.64
CA PHE A 81 -0.92 -10.78 10.20
C PHE A 81 -1.25 -12.26 10.03
N LEU A 82 -2.37 -12.69 10.59
CA LEU A 82 -2.89 -14.05 10.49
C LEU A 82 -4.04 -14.09 9.47
N PHE A 83 -3.94 -15.03 8.52
CA PHE A 83 -4.96 -15.28 7.49
C PHE A 83 -5.33 -16.77 7.48
N PRO A 84 -6.36 -17.19 8.23
CA PRO A 84 -6.79 -18.59 8.27
C PRO A 84 -7.59 -18.96 7.00
N PHE A 85 -6.89 -19.20 5.90
CA PHE A 85 -7.50 -19.52 4.59
C PHE A 85 -8.50 -20.68 4.63
N GLY A 86 -8.32 -21.66 5.53
CA GLY A 86 -9.23 -22.80 5.68
C GLY A 86 -10.58 -22.47 6.35
N GLN A 87 -10.76 -21.24 6.85
CA GLN A 87 -12.00 -20.77 7.48
C GLN A 87 -12.75 -19.76 6.59
N TRP A 88 -12.27 -19.52 5.37
CA TRP A 88 -12.94 -18.64 4.45
C TRP A 88 -14.19 -19.35 3.92
N ASN A 89 -15.37 -18.75 4.12
CA ASN A 89 -16.59 -19.19 3.47
C ASN A 89 -16.44 -18.96 1.95
N THR A 90 -16.11 -20.01 1.22
CA THR A 90 -16.21 -20.08 -0.25
C THR A 90 -17.65 -20.23 -0.69
#